data_AF-W1YL38-F1
#
_entry.id   AF-W1YL38-F1
#
_cell.length_a   1.000
_cell.length_b   1.000
_cell.length_c   1.000
_cell.angle_alpha   90.00
_cell.angle_beta   90.00
_cell.angle_gamma   90.00
#
_symmetry.space_group_name_H-M   'P 1'
#
loop_
_entity.id
_entity.type
_entity.pdbx_description
1 polymer ?
#
loop_
_entity_poly.entity_id
_entity_poly.type
_entity_poly.pdbx_seq_one_letter_code
_entity_poly.pdbx_strand_id
1 'polypeptide(L)' 'NPEFTGSALVAYARGIYRLAKHGGTGCYTVFDIPPAWISTHSAEELRAHSL' A
#
# COMPACT_ATOMS: atom_id res chain seq x y z
N ASN A 1 -18.73 -1.85 -3.77
CA ASN A 1 -19.20 -3.07 -4.45
C ASN A 1 -18.07 -4.11 -4.41
N PRO A 2 -18.33 -5.40 -4.66
CA PRO A 2 -17.31 -6.44 -4.52
C PRO A 2 -16.03 -6.22 -5.34
N GLU A 3 -16.16 -5.70 -6.56
CA GLU A 3 -15.03 -5.48 -7.48
C GLU A 3 -14.09 -4.40 -6.94
N PHE A 4 -14.64 -3.25 -6.55
CA PHE A 4 -13.86 -2.16 -5.97
C PHE A 4 -13.20 -2.58 -4.65
N THR A 5 -13.93 -3.32 -3.81
CA THR A 5 -13.38 -3.87 -2.56
C THR A 5 -12.21 -4.82 -2.86
N GLY A 6 -12.33 -5.68 -3.88
CA GLY A 6 -11.25 -6.56 -4.33
C GLY A 6 -10.02 -5.77 -4.78
N SER A 7 -10.20 -4.71 -5.56
CA SER A 7 -9.09 -3.83 -5.98
C SER A 7 -8.39 -3.18 -4.78
N ALA A 8 -9.14 -2.71 -3.79
CA ALA A 8 -8.58 -2.15 -2.57
C ALA A 8 -7.76 -3.19 -1.79
N LEU A 9 -8.29 -4.41 -1.61
CA LEU A 9 -7.58 -5.51 -0.93
C LEU A 9 -6.23 -5.82 -1.59
N VAL A 10 -6.20 -5.92 -2.92
CA VAL A 10 -4.96 -6.19 -3.66
C VAL A 10 -3.96 -5.04 -3.53
N ALA A 11 -4.43 -3.78 -3.53
CA ALA A 11 -3.57 -2.62 -3.32
C ALA A 11 -2.94 -2.63 -1.91
N TYR A 12 -3.73 -2.91 -0.87
CA TYR A 12 -3.23 -2.99 0.51
C TYR A 12 -2.33 -4.21 0.76
N ALA A 13 -2.56 -5.34 0.08
CA ALA A 13 -1.65 -6.50 0.16
C ALA A 13 -0.20 -6.14 -0.23
N ARG A 14 -0.01 -5.23 -1.21
CA ARG A 14 1.32 -4.68 -1.56
C ARG A 14 1.94 -3.88 -0.42
N GLY A 15 1.13 -3.06 0.24
CA GLY A 15 1.56 -2.28 1.41
C GLY A 15 1.98 -3.18 2.57
N ILE A 16 1.19 -4.22 2.86
CA ILE A 16 1.50 -5.21 3.90
C ILE A 16 2.77 -6.00 3.57
N TYR A 17 3.00 -6.36 2.31
CA TYR A 17 4.25 -7.02 1.91
C TYR A 17 5.48 -6.14 2.18
N ARG A 18 5.39 -4.84 1.89
CA ARG A 18 6.46 -3.87 2.20
C ARG A 18 6.64 -3.71 3.71
N LEU A 19 5.55 -3.66 4.48
CA LEU A 19 5.57 -3.60 5.94
C LEU A 19 6.28 -4.81 6.55
N ALA A 20 5.96 -6.01 6.09
CA ALA A 20 6.60 -7.24 6.52
C ALA A 20 8.12 -7.23 6.24
N LYS A 21 8.55 -6.69 5.09
CA LYS A 21 9.98 -6.49 4.79
C LYS A 21 10.69 -5.53 5.75
N HIS A 22 9.95 -4.61 6.37
CA HIS A 22 10.46 -3.70 7.41
C HIS A 22 10.29 -4.27 8.83
N GLY A 23 9.96 -5.56 8.95
CA GLY A 23 9.83 -6.23 10.25
C GLY A 23 8.49 -6.02 10.95
N GLY A 24 7.49 -5.43 10.28
CA GLY A 24 6.15 -5.26 10.85
C GLY A 24 5.45 -6.59 11.08
N THR A 25 4.89 -6.77 12.27
CA THR A 25 4.08 -7.93 12.67
C THR A 25 2.91 -7.47 13.53
N GLY A 26 1.77 -8.17 13.46
CA GLY A 26 0.56 -7.81 14.21
C GLY A 26 -0.57 -7.28 13.33
N CYS A 27 -1.53 -6.60 13.97
CA CYS A 27 -2.72 -6.07 13.31
C CYS A 27 -2.54 -4.60 12.95
N TYR A 28 -2.88 -4.26 11.70
CA TYR A 28 -2.79 -2.90 11.17
C TYR A 28 -4.09 -2.51 10.48
N THR A 29 -4.33 -1.21 10.44
CA THR A 29 -5.45 -0.58 9.76
C THR A 29 -4.96 0.24 8.58
N VAL A 30 -5.90 0.80 7.80
CA VAL A 30 -5.57 1.70 6.69
C VAL A 30 -4.81 2.95 7.14
N PHE A 31 -4.89 3.33 8.42
CA PHE A 31 -4.17 4.49 8.97
C PHE A 31 -2.68 4.22 9.21
N ASP A 32 -2.26 2.96 9.20
CA ASP A 32 -0.88 2.55 9.47
C ASP A 32 -0.06 2.33 8.19
N ILE A 33 -0.70 2.33 7.02
CA ILE A 33 -0.07 2.03 5.73
C ILE A 33 0.08 3.31 4.90
N PRO A 34 1.31 3.77 4.60
CA PRO A 34 1.52 4.95 3.78
C PRO A 34 0.89 4.78 2.38
N PRO A 35 0.23 5.80 1.80
CA PRO A 35 -0.32 5.71 0.44
C PRO A 35 0.70 5.33 -0.64
N ALA A 36 1.96 5.75 -0.47
CA ALA A 36 3.05 5.36 -1.36
C ALA A 36 3.28 3.84 -1.40
N TRP A 37 2.92 3.11 -0.34
CA TRP A 37 3.16 1.68 -0.22
C TRP A 37 2.15 0.82 -0.97
N ILE A 38 0.96 1.35 -1.24
CA ILE A 38 -0.05 0.67 -2.04
C ILE A 38 0.11 0.92 -3.55
N SER A 39 0.99 1.84 -3.97
CA SER A 39 1.30 2.11 -5.38
C SER A 39 2.26 1.09 -5.99
N THR A 40 2.09 0.80 -7.28
CA THR A 40 3.04 0.02 -8.10
C THR A 40 4.24 0.84 -8.56
N HIS A 41 4.12 2.16 -8.57
CA HIS A 41 5.17 3.07 -9.01
C HIS A 41 6.32 3.16 -7.99
N SER A 42 7.49 3.52 -8.49
CA SER A 42 8.66 3.87 -7.69
C SER A 42 8.43 5.16 -6.88
N ALA A 43 9.29 5.38 -5.89
CA ALA A 43 9.21 6.58 -5.07
C ALA A 43 9.53 7.83 -5.92
N GLU A 44 10.44 7.71 -6.89
CA GLU A 44 10.80 8.75 -7.84
C GLU A 44 9.61 9.15 -8.71
N GLU A 45 8.92 8.18 -9.32
CA GLU A 45 7.73 8.43 -10.14
C GLU A 45 6.59 9.08 -9.35
N LEU A 46 6.35 8.61 -8.12
CA LEU A 46 5.33 9.21 -7.25
C LEU A 46 5.63 10.68 -6.93
N ARG A 47 6.90 11.01 -6.67
CA ARG A 47 7.31 12.40 -6.43
C ARG A 47 7.21 13.27 -7.69
N ALA A 48 7.47 12.71 -8.86
CA ALA A 48 7.46 13.45 -10.12
C ALA A 48 6.04 13.74 -10.64
N HIS A 49 5.07 12.88 -10.33
CA HIS A 49 3.75 12.90 -10.98
C HIS A 49 2.55 12.97 -10.02
N SER A 50 2.77 12.91 -8.70
CA SER A 50 1.68 12.82 -7.72
C SER A 50 1.94 13.60 -6.42
N LEU A 51 2.94 14.48 -6.41
CA LEU A 51 3.23 15.49 -5.38
C LEU A 51 3.36 16.86 -6.03
#